data_AF-A0AAW2BEG4-F1
#
_entry.id   AF-A0AAW2BEG4-F1
#
_cell.length_a   1.000
_cell.length_b   1.000
_cell.length_c   1.000
_cell.angle_alpha   90.00
_cell.angle_beta   90.00
_cell.angle_gamma   90.00
#
_symmetry.space_group_name_H-M   'P 1'
#
loop_
_entity.id
_entity.type
_entity.pdbx_description
1 polymer ?
#
loop_
_entity_poly.entity_id
_entity_poly.type
_entity_poly.pdbx_seq_one_letter_code
_entity_poly.pdbx_strand_id
1 'polypeptide(L)'
;METQWVLLDVPEISSYVIVIPIIEGSFRSALHPGSDGHVMICAESGFSQVKAFNFDAIAYVHVCDNPYNLMKEAYSAIRVHLNTFRLLEEKTVPNLVDKFGWCTWMPST
;
A
#
# COMPACT_ATOMS: atom_id res chain seq x y z
N MET A 1 2.87 -12.78 -4.04
CA MET A 1 2.55 -11.37 -4.35
C MET A 1 3.54 -10.50 -3.60
N GLU A 2 4.33 -9.68 -4.30
CA GLU A 2 5.29 -8.74 -3.70
C GLU A 2 4.61 -7.39 -3.50
N THR A 3 4.83 -6.73 -2.36
CA THR A 3 4.28 -5.39 -2.09
C THR A 3 5.17 -4.34 -2.75
N GLN A 4 4.80 -3.92 -3.95
CA GLN A 4 5.48 -2.86 -4.70
C GLN A 4 4.64 -1.59 -4.70
N TRP A 5 5.30 -0.44 -4.82
CA TRP A 5 4.67 0.87 -5.02
C TRP A 5 5.41 1.60 -6.14
N VAL A 6 4.72 2.53 -6.80
CA VAL A 6 5.31 3.36 -7.87
C VAL A 6 5.36 4.79 -7.41
N LEU A 7 6.54 5.42 -7.51
CA LEU A 7 6.74 6.83 -7.28
C LEU A 7 7.06 7.51 -8.61
N LEU A 8 6.33 8.58 -8.89
CA LEU A 8 6.46 9.41 -10.08
C LEU A 8 6.95 10.79 -9.65
N ASP A 9 8.01 11.27 -10.30
CA ASP A 9 8.36 12.68 -10.27
C ASP A 9 7.50 13.42 -11.31
N VAL A 10 6.84 14.50 -10.91
CA VAL A 10 5.92 15.28 -11.76
C VAL A 10 6.39 16.74 -11.78
N PRO A 11 7.38 17.07 -12.64
CA PRO A 11 8.00 18.39 -12.68
C PRO A 11 7.04 19.53 -13.02
N GLU A 12 5.97 19.25 -13.77
CA GLU A 12 4.98 20.23 -14.21
C GLU A 12 4.25 20.90 -13.04
N ILE A 13 4.16 20.20 -11.91
CA ILE A 13 3.54 20.70 -10.67
C ILE A 13 4.51 20.70 -9.48
N SER A 14 5.82 20.53 -9.74
CA SER A 14 6.86 20.46 -8.71
C SER A 14 6.52 19.50 -7.57
N SER A 15 5.99 18.31 -7.88
CA SER A 15 5.48 17.37 -6.89
C SER A 15 5.83 15.93 -7.21
N TYR A 16 5.70 15.06 -6.21
CA TYR A 16 5.85 13.62 -6.31
C TYR A 16 4.51 12.94 -6.10
N VAL A 17 4.24 11.91 -6.90
CA VAL A 17 3.03 11.10 -6.79
C VAL A 17 3.41 9.68 -6.44
N ILE A 18 2.78 9.10 -5.43
CA ILE A 18 2.91 7.67 -5.11
C ILE A 18 1.60 6.93 -5.35
N VAL A 19 1.69 5.76 -5.96
CA VAL A 19 0.60 4.80 -6.12
C VAL A 19 0.92 3.57 -5.27
N ILE A 20 0.06 3.32 -4.27
CA ILE A 20 0.22 2.24 -3.29
C ILE A 20 -0.93 1.25 -3.48
N PRO A 21 -0.67 0.02 -3.93
CA PRO A 21 -1.64 -1.07 -3.84
C PRO A 21 -2.03 -1.31 -2.38
N ILE A 22 -3.32 -1.45 -2.11
CA ILE A 22 -3.88 -1.58 -0.76
C ILE A 22 -4.49 -2.96 -0.50
N ILE A 23 -4.73 -3.25 0.77
CA ILE A 23 -5.45 -4.44 1.23
C ILE A 23 -6.83 -4.03 1.74
N GLU A 24 -7.87 -4.40 1.01
CA GLU A 24 -9.26 -4.12 1.37
C GLU A 24 -10.01 -5.42 1.67
N GLY A 25 -10.48 -5.58 2.90
CA GLY A 25 -11.11 -6.81 3.36
C GLY A 25 -10.18 -8.02 3.18
N SER A 26 -10.62 -9.00 2.38
CA SER A 26 -9.82 -10.19 2.03
C SER A 26 -9.00 -10.04 0.75
N PHE A 27 -9.09 -8.89 0.06
CA PHE A 27 -8.40 -8.65 -1.20
C PHE A 27 -7.08 -7.95 -0.97
N ARG A 28 -6.04 -8.49 -1.58
CA ARG A 28 -4.73 -7.86 -1.63
C ARG A 28 -4.47 -7.46 -3.07
N SER A 29 -4.06 -6.23 -3.28
CA SER A 29 -3.70 -5.75 -4.59
C SER A 29 -2.19 -5.65 -4.78
N ALA A 30 -1.74 -5.81 -6.02
CA ALA A 30 -0.35 -5.64 -6.41
C ALA A 30 -0.21 -5.13 -7.83
N LEU A 31 0.99 -4.63 -8.13
CA LEU A 31 1.39 -4.23 -9.46
C LEU A 31 1.93 -5.43 -10.23
N HIS A 32 1.46 -5.58 -11.46
CA HIS A 32 1.91 -6.61 -12.39
C HIS A 32 2.28 -6.00 -13.73
N PRO A 33 3.25 -6.57 -14.45
CA PRO A 33 3.51 -6.18 -15.82
C PRO A 33 2.27 -6.49 -16.68
N GLY A 34 1.81 -5.49 -17.42
CA GLY A 34 0.81 -5.64 -18.47
C GLY A 34 1.45 -5.84 -19.85
N SER A 35 0.60 -6.00 -20.87
CA SER A 35 1.03 -5.99 -22.27
C SER A 35 1.44 -4.57 -22.70
N ASP A 36 2.22 -4.45 -23.77
CA ASP A 36 2.54 -3.17 -24.42
C ASP A 36 3.14 -2.09 -23.50
N GLY A 37 3.89 -2.51 -22.47
CA GLY A 37 4.52 -1.60 -21.51
C GLY A 37 3.57 -1.02 -20.46
N HIS A 38 2.34 -1.53 -20.37
CA HIS A 38 1.41 -1.16 -19.32
C HIS A 38 1.77 -1.77 -17.96
N VAL A 39 1.29 -1.13 -16.89
CA VAL A 39 1.30 -1.67 -15.53
C VAL A 39 -0.15 -1.93 -15.13
N MET A 40 -0.44 -3.13 -14.65
CA MET A 40 -1.76 -3.51 -14.15
C MET A 40 -1.79 -3.53 -12.63
N ILE A 41 -2.90 -3.12 -12.05
CA ILE A 41 -3.19 -3.34 -10.64
C ILE A 41 -4.15 -4.53 -10.56
N CYS A 42 -3.70 -5.64 -9.97
CA CYS A 42 -4.48 -6.86 -9.84
C CYS A 42 -4.88 -7.05 -8.39
N ALA A 43 -6.12 -7.52 -8.14
CA ALA A 43 -6.60 -7.88 -6.80
C ALA A 43 -6.76 -9.40 -6.69
N GLU A 44 -6.27 -9.98 -5.59
CA GLU A 44 -6.33 -11.40 -5.29
C GLU A 44 -6.94 -11.63 -3.90
N SER A 45 -7.91 -12.55 -3.78
CA SER A 45 -8.59 -12.86 -2.51
C SER A 45 -7.92 -13.97 -1.70
N GLY A 46 -6.96 -14.70 -2.28
CA GLY A 46 -6.29 -15.83 -1.62
C GLY A 46 -7.18 -17.07 -1.34
N PHE A 47 -8.46 -17.06 -1.76
CA PHE A 47 -9.41 -18.15 -1.52
C PHE A 47 -9.91 -18.79 -2.82
N SER A 48 -9.83 -20.13 -2.92
CA SER A 48 -10.22 -20.89 -4.12
C SER A 48 -11.73 -20.97 -4.38
N GLN A 49 -12.56 -20.68 -3.37
CA GLN A 49 -14.03 -20.75 -3.46
C GLN A 49 -14.70 -19.39 -3.72
N VAL A 50 -13.93 -18.32 -3.70
CA VAL A 50 -14.41 -16.95 -3.88
C VAL A 50 -14.61 -16.70 -5.37
N LYS A 51 -15.87 -16.69 -5.84
CA LYS A 51 -16.23 -16.49 -7.26
C LYS A 51 -16.63 -15.06 -7.65
N ALA A 52 -16.96 -14.20 -6.68
CA ALA A 52 -17.08 -12.74 -6.86
C ALA A 52 -17.25 -12.08 -5.49
N PHE A 53 -16.47 -11.05 -5.21
CA PHE A 53 -16.79 -10.04 -4.20
C PHE A 53 -16.46 -8.68 -4.80
N ASN A 54 -17.20 -7.67 -4.38
CA ASN A 54 -16.92 -6.29 -4.71
C ASN A 54 -15.86 -5.77 -3.71
N PHE A 55 -14.89 -5.02 -4.23
CA PHE A 55 -14.02 -4.16 -3.45
C PHE A 55 -14.25 -2.73 -3.98
N ASP A 56 -14.18 -1.75 -3.10
CA ASP A 56 -14.44 -0.35 -3.43
C ASP A 56 -13.14 0.37 -3.85
N ALA A 57 -11.98 -0.10 -3.37
CA ALA A 57 -10.68 0.49 -3.67
C ALA A 57 -9.57 -0.57 -3.88
N ILE A 58 -8.74 -0.35 -4.89
CA ILE A 58 -7.59 -1.23 -5.23
C ILE A 58 -6.24 -0.57 -5.01
N ALA A 59 -6.17 0.76 -4.97
CA ALA A 59 -4.94 1.48 -4.71
C ALA A 59 -5.25 2.86 -4.10
N TYR A 60 -4.27 3.39 -3.38
CA TYR A 60 -4.27 4.76 -2.89
C TYR A 60 -3.25 5.59 -3.66
N VAL A 61 -3.65 6.80 -4.06
CA VAL A 61 -2.79 7.75 -4.77
C VAL A 61 -2.59 8.97 -3.88
N HIS A 62 -1.35 9.40 -3.73
CA HIS A 62 -1.00 10.55 -2.91
C HIS A 62 -0.01 11.46 -3.62
N VAL A 63 -0.17 12.77 -3.44
CA VAL A 63 0.69 13.80 -4.02
C VAL A 63 1.29 14.62 -2.89
N CYS A 64 2.60 14.85 -2.93
CA CYS A 64 3.32 15.67 -1.97
C CYS A 64 4.45 16.41 -2.69
N ASP A 65 4.73 17.64 -2.29
CA ASP A 65 5.87 18.45 -2.79
C ASP A 65 7.21 17.99 -2.20
N ASN A 66 7.18 17.23 -1.10
CA ASN A 66 8.35 16.72 -0.41
C ASN A 66 8.41 15.17 -0.44
N PRO A 67 9.40 14.57 -1.12
CA PRO A 67 9.48 13.12 -1.28
C PRO A 67 9.80 12.40 0.05
N TYR A 68 10.37 13.10 1.03
CA TYR A 68 10.66 12.55 2.36
C TYR A 68 9.41 12.42 3.24
N ASN A 69 8.37 13.22 2.95
CA ASN A 69 7.10 13.16 3.68
C ASN A 69 6.09 12.22 3.00
N LEU A 70 6.19 12.07 1.68
CA LEU A 70 5.24 11.36 0.81
C LEU A 70 4.80 9.99 1.39
N MET A 71 5.76 9.16 1.80
CA MET A 71 5.46 7.84 2.37
C MET A 71 4.71 7.93 3.70
N LYS A 72 5.17 8.81 4.60
CA LYS A 72 4.57 8.97 5.93
C LYS A 72 3.14 9.49 5.81
N GLU A 73 2.91 10.50 4.99
CA GLU A 73 1.58 11.08 4.75
C GLU A 73 0.65 10.07 4.09
N ALA A 74 1.12 9.37 3.06
CA ALA A 74 0.32 8.38 2.35
C ALA A 74 -0.12 7.23 3.27
N TYR A 75 0.81 6.61 4.01
CA TYR A 75 0.47 5.51 4.92
C TYR A 75 -0.38 5.98 6.11
N SER A 76 -0.23 7.23 6.57
CA SER A 76 -1.12 7.80 7.59
C SER A 76 -2.56 7.90 7.08
N ALA A 77 -2.75 8.39 5.86
CA ALA A 77 -4.07 8.47 5.24
C ALA A 77 -4.67 7.08 4.98
N ILE A 78 -3.88 6.15 4.44
CA ILE A 78 -4.31 4.75 4.22
C ILE A 78 -4.70 4.10 5.55
N ARG A 79 -3.92 4.31 6.62
CA ARG A 79 -4.25 3.78 7.95
C ARG A 79 -5.60 4.28 8.40
N VAL A 80 -5.89 5.58 8.26
CA VAL A 80 -7.17 6.16 8.69
C VAL A 80 -8.32 5.60 7.86
N HIS A 81 -8.14 5.50 6.54
CA HIS A 81 -9.18 5.02 5.63
C HIS A 81 -9.51 3.54 5.82
N LEU A 82 -8.50 2.67 5.83
CA LEU A 82 -8.70 1.22 5.92
C LEU A 82 -8.96 0.74 7.34
N ASN A 83 -8.27 1.33 8.33
CA ASN A 83 -8.38 0.95 9.74
C ASN A 83 -8.15 -0.55 10.04
N THR A 84 -7.38 -1.24 9.19
CA THR A 84 -7.07 -2.67 9.31
C THR A 84 -5.65 -2.97 9.79
N PHE A 85 -4.79 -1.96 9.89
CA PHE A 85 -3.40 -2.08 10.32
C PHE A 85 -2.97 -0.90 11.20
N ARG A 86 -1.76 -0.99 11.74
CA ARG A 86 -1.11 0.06 12.54
C ARG A 86 0.22 0.48 11.93
N LEU A 87 0.53 1.76 12.01
CA LEU A 87 1.86 2.28 11.69
C LEU A 87 2.89 1.79 12.73
N LEU A 88 4.18 1.88 12.40
CA LEU A 88 5.24 1.44 13.33
C LEU A 88 5.18 2.21 14.65
N GLU A 89 4.91 3.51 14.59
CA GLU A 89 4.81 4.41 15.74
C GLU A 89 3.62 4.08 16.66
N GLU A 90 2.63 3.35 16.14
CA GLU A 90 1.45 2.90 16.88
C GLU A 90 1.64 1.49 17.48
N LYS A 91 2.72 0.78 17.13
CA LYS A 91 2.98 -0.61 17.54
C LYS A 91 3.85 -0.66 18.79
N THR A 92 3.58 -1.62 19.67
CA THR A 92 4.55 -2.02 20.70
C THR A 92 5.65 -2.82 20.04
N VAL A 93 6.80 -2.19 19.84
CA VAL A 93 7.89 -2.77 19.05
C VAL A 93 8.82 -3.57 19.97
N PRO A 94 9.08 -4.86 19.71
CA PRO A 94 10.04 -5.63 20.51
C PRO A 94 11.46 -5.08 20.36
N ASN A 95 12.29 -5.23 21.40
CA ASN A 95 13.71 -4.84 21.39
C ASN A 95 14.56 -5.48 20.27
N LEU A 96 14.00 -6.42 19.51
CA LEU A 96 14.66 -7.19 18.47
C LEU A 96 14.16 -6.85 17.06
N VAL A 97 13.31 -5.83 16.91
CA VAL A 97 12.74 -5.42 15.61
C VAL A 97 13.82 -5.13 14.57
N ASP A 98 14.94 -4.54 14.99
CA ASP A 98 16.03 -4.16 14.08
C ASP A 98 16.76 -5.38 13.51
N LYS A 99 16.53 -6.58 14.07
CA LYS A 99 17.10 -7.84 13.59
C LYS A 99 16.13 -8.68 12.76
N PHE A 100 14.83 -8.62 13.05
CA PHE A 100 13.81 -9.45 12.39
C PHE A 100 12.89 -8.69 11.45
N GLY A 101 12.96 -7.36 11.44
CA GLY A 101 12.12 -6.49 10.64
C GLY A 101 10.71 -6.33 11.20
N TRP A 102 9.89 -5.59 10.46
CA TRP A 102 8.49 -5.35 10.74
C TRP A 102 7.70 -5.18 9.44
N CYS A 103 6.38 -5.28 9.52
CA CYS A 103 5.50 -5.11 8.38
C CYS A 103 4.40 -4.12 8.71
N THR A 104 4.21 -3.11 7.86
CA THR A 104 3.12 -2.13 7.97
C THR A 104 1.77 -2.82 7.99
N TRP A 105 1.55 -3.74 7.06
CA TRP A 105 0.29 -4.46 6.85
C TRP A 105 -0.02 -5.54 7.90
N MET A 106 0.91 -5.88 8.79
CA MET A 106 0.60 -6.82 9.86
C MET A 106 -0.33 -6.16 10.89
N PRO A 107 -1.49 -6.78 11.18
CA PRO A 107 -2.31 -6.39 12.32
C PRO A 107 -1.49 -6.50 13.60
N SER A 108 -1.56 -5.48 14.45
CA SER A 108 -1.11 -5.61 15.84
C SER A 108 -2.14 -6.45 16.59
N THR A 109 -1.76 -7.66 17.04
CA THR A 109 -2.51 -8.42 18.05
C THR A 109 -2.64 -7.63 19.35
#